data_AF-A0A3C0G025-F1
#
_entry.id   AF-A0A3C0G025-F1
#
_cell.length_a   1.000
_cell.length_b   1.000
_cell.length_c   1.000
_cell.angle_alpha   90.00
_cell.angle_beta   90.00
_cell.angle_gamma   90.00
#
_symmetry.space_group_name_H-M   'P 1'
#
loop_
_entity.id
_entity.type
_entity.pdbx_description
1 polymer ?
#
loop_
_entity_poly.entity_id
_entity_poly.type
_entity_poly.pdbx_seq_one_letter_code
_entity_poly.pdbx_strand_id
1 'polypeptide(L)'
;MKESIKVLQECAELQARKSEDYQNEGSNVLQAMHYRRGVDRLHDIIQGKCYRAQSLLESGSDPNHESLEDTYKDIINYCSFVVSYMRGKMEGQRPDRDMFNKPKVKVDAPTSSE
;
A
#
# COMPACT_ATOMS: atom_id res chain seq x y z
N MET A 1 -17.59 1.80 -20.92
CA MET A 1 -16.73 2.18 -19.77
C MET A 1 -15.44 2.77 -20.32
N LYS A 2 -14.95 3.88 -19.76
CA LYS A 2 -13.67 4.49 -20.20
C LYS A 2 -12.51 3.54 -19.94
N GLU A 3 -11.50 3.55 -20.81
CA GLU A 3 -10.34 2.64 -20.69
C GLU A 3 -9.64 2.77 -19.34
N SER A 4 -9.44 4.00 -18.86
CA SER A 4 -8.85 4.26 -17.54
C SER A 4 -9.64 3.65 -16.38
N ILE A 5 -10.95 3.43 -16.52
CA ILE A 5 -11.75 2.75 -15.49
C ILE A 5 -11.55 1.24 -15.58
N LYS A 6 -11.38 0.67 -16.77
CA LYS A 6 -11.02 -0.76 -16.92
C LYS A 6 -9.69 -1.06 -16.25
N VAL A 7 -8.70 -0.17 -16.40
CA VAL A 7 -7.40 -0.32 -15.72
C VAL A 7 -7.56 -0.37 -14.20
N LEU A 8 -8.45 0.43 -13.61
CA LEU A 8 -8.73 0.34 -12.17
C LEU A 8 -9.32 -1.02 -11.76
N GLN A 9 -10.19 -1.59 -12.59
CA GLN A 9 -10.75 -2.92 -12.38
C GLN A 9 -9.65 -3.99 -12.46
N GLU A 10 -8.77 -3.92 -13.47
CA GLU A 10 -7.63 -4.83 -13.60
C GLU A 10 -6.67 -4.73 -12.41
N CYS A 11 -6.43 -3.51 -11.90
CA CYS A 11 -5.62 -3.29 -10.70
C CYS A 11 -6.23 -3.98 -9.49
N ALA A 12 -7.56 -3.86 -9.30
CA ALA A 12 -8.28 -4.51 -8.21
C ALA A 12 -8.18 -6.06 -8.30
N GLU A 13 -8.34 -6.62 -9.50
CA GLU A 13 -8.20 -8.06 -9.72
C GLU A 13 -6.76 -8.56 -9.50
N LEU A 14 -5.76 -7.80 -9.97
CA LEU A 14 -4.35 -8.10 -9.72
C LEU A 14 -4.04 -8.06 -8.22
N GLN A 15 -4.58 -7.07 -7.50
CA GLN A 15 -4.43 -6.94 -6.06
C GLN A 15 -5.05 -8.13 -5.32
N ALA A 16 -6.24 -8.57 -5.73
CA ALA A 16 -6.92 -9.71 -5.14
C ALA A 16 -6.14 -11.02 -5.34
N ARG A 17 -5.68 -11.29 -6.58
CA ARG A 17 -4.85 -12.47 -6.87
C ARG A 17 -3.57 -12.50 -6.03
N LYS A 18 -2.85 -11.37 -5.95
CA LYS A 18 -1.64 -11.28 -5.11
C LYS A 18 -1.93 -11.49 -3.63
N SER A 19 -3.12 -11.10 -3.14
CA SER A 19 -3.47 -11.26 -1.73
C SER A 19 -3.65 -12.73 -1.31
N GLU A 20 -4.08 -13.60 -2.23
CA GLU A 20 -4.23 -15.04 -2.00
C GLU A 20 -2.87 -15.70 -1.70
N ASP A 21 -1.78 -15.23 -2.32
CA ASP A 21 -0.43 -15.75 -2.09
C ASP A 21 0.09 -15.46 -0.66
N TYR A 22 -0.29 -14.30 -0.09
CA TYR A 22 0.18 -13.85 1.23
C TYR A 22 -0.70 -14.35 2.39
N GLN A 23 -1.96 -14.64 2.13
CA GLN A 23 -2.97 -15.03 3.11
C GLN A 23 -3.31 -16.52 3.00
N ASN A 24 -2.28 -17.37 3.03
CA ASN A 24 -2.47 -18.82 3.12
C ASN A 24 -2.61 -19.26 4.59
N GLU A 25 -3.32 -20.37 4.84
CA GLU A 25 -3.60 -20.91 6.19
C GLU A 25 -2.33 -21.20 7.03
N GLY A 26 -1.14 -21.21 6.41
CA GLY A 26 0.15 -21.40 7.07
C GLY A 26 0.85 -20.12 7.51
N SER A 27 0.33 -18.94 7.16
CA SER A 27 0.97 -17.65 7.44
C SER A 27 0.27 -16.88 8.56
N ASN A 28 1.04 -16.51 9.60
CA ASN A 28 0.58 -15.58 10.64
C ASN A 28 0.95 -14.11 10.32
N VAL A 29 1.48 -13.85 9.12
CA VAL A 29 1.93 -12.51 8.72
C VAL A 29 0.77 -11.77 8.08
N LEU A 30 0.20 -10.81 8.81
CA LEU A 30 -0.87 -9.96 8.30
C LEU A 30 -0.33 -8.80 7.46
N GLN A 31 -1.14 -8.28 6.54
CA GLN A 31 -0.73 -7.25 5.59
C GLN A 31 -0.05 -6.03 6.25
N ALA A 32 -0.63 -5.50 7.34
CA ALA A 32 -0.06 -4.35 8.05
C ALA A 32 1.34 -4.61 8.65
N MET A 33 1.71 -5.86 8.91
CA MET A 33 3.02 -6.22 9.47
C MET A 33 4.18 -5.92 8.50
N HIS A 34 3.92 -5.85 7.20
CA HIS A 34 4.90 -5.45 6.18
C HIS A 34 5.23 -3.95 6.23
N TYR A 35 4.38 -3.13 6.84
CA TYR A 35 4.49 -1.67 6.85
C TYR A 35 4.75 -1.16 8.27
N ARG A 36 5.90 -1.54 8.85
CA ARG A 36 6.25 -1.23 10.25
C ARG A 36 6.30 0.27 10.59
N ARG A 37 6.51 1.15 9.59
CA ARG A 37 6.44 2.62 9.71
C ARG A 37 5.14 3.22 9.14
N GLY A 38 4.13 2.38 8.93
CA GLY A 38 2.86 2.75 8.33
C GLY A 38 3.00 3.35 6.94
N VAL A 39 2.31 4.47 6.71
CA VAL A 39 2.30 5.21 5.43
C VAL A 39 3.70 5.57 4.94
N ASP A 40 4.64 5.84 5.86
CA ASP A 40 6.03 6.18 5.53
C ASP A 40 6.73 5.03 4.76
N ARG A 41 6.53 3.77 5.19
CA ARG A 41 7.07 2.61 4.45
C ARG A 41 6.38 2.43 3.11
N LEU A 42 5.07 2.65 3.03
CA LEU A 42 4.32 2.56 1.77
C LEU A 42 4.78 3.63 0.77
N HIS A 43 5.07 4.84 1.25
CA HIS A 43 5.61 5.92 0.44
C HIS A 43 6.98 5.55 -0.15
N ASP A 44 7.90 5.00 0.65
CA ASP A 44 9.20 4.52 0.15
C ASP A 44 9.05 3.47 -0.96
N ILE A 45 8.05 2.59 -0.85
CA ILE A 45 7.78 1.58 -1.88
C ILE A 45 7.30 2.23 -3.18
N ILE A 46 6.38 3.20 -3.08
CA ILE A 46 5.91 3.98 -4.24
C ILE A 46 7.08 4.71 -4.89
N GLN A 47 7.93 5.37 -4.10
CA GLN A 47 9.12 6.06 -4.58
C GLN A 47 10.04 5.12 -5.38
N GLY A 48 10.31 3.92 -4.85
CA GLY A 48 11.10 2.90 -5.55
C GLY A 48 10.48 2.48 -6.89
N LYS A 49 9.15 2.38 -6.96
CA LYS A 49 8.43 2.07 -8.21
C LYS A 49 8.46 3.22 -9.21
N CYS A 50 8.41 4.47 -8.75
CA CYS A 50 8.62 5.63 -9.60
C CYS A 50 10.04 5.65 -10.19
N TYR A 51 11.08 5.36 -9.40
CA TYR A 51 12.45 5.22 -9.93
C TYR A 51 12.55 4.11 -10.96
N ARG A 52 11.90 2.98 -10.70
CA ARG A 52 11.86 1.88 -11.66
C ARG A 52 11.19 2.28 -12.97
N ALA A 53 10.06 2.99 -12.93
CA ALA A 53 9.39 3.51 -14.12
C ALA A 53 10.31 4.47 -14.90
N GLN A 54 11.01 5.36 -14.18
CA GLN A 54 12.01 6.26 -14.78
C GLN A 54 13.12 5.47 -15.48
N SER A 55 13.70 4.45 -14.83
CA SER A 55 14.74 3.62 -15.42
C SER A 55 14.27 2.90 -16.68
N LEU A 56 13.02 2.41 -16.73
CA LEU A 56 12.48 1.79 -17.95
C LEU A 56 12.32 2.80 -19.09
N LEU A 57 11.76 3.97 -18.79
CA LEU A 57 11.60 5.06 -19.75
C LEU A 57 12.94 5.51 -20.33
N GLU A 58 13.99 5.58 -19.51
CA GLU A 58 15.34 5.95 -19.91
C GLU A 58 16.08 4.83 -20.67
N SER A 59 15.82 3.56 -20.32
CA SER A 59 16.54 2.43 -20.92
C SER A 59 16.28 2.26 -22.42
N GLY A 60 15.08 2.64 -22.89
CA GLY A 60 14.67 2.45 -24.28
C GLY A 60 14.66 0.98 -24.76
N SER A 61 14.83 0.03 -23.85
CA SER A 61 14.89 -1.41 -24.12
C SER A 61 13.68 -2.13 -23.54
N ASP A 62 13.29 -3.25 -24.14
CA ASP A 62 12.22 -4.08 -23.61
C ASP A 62 12.61 -4.68 -22.24
N PRO A 63 11.76 -4.56 -21.21
CA PRO A 63 12.05 -5.12 -19.90
C PRO A 63 12.00 -6.65 -19.90
N ASN A 64 12.96 -7.28 -19.22
CA ASN A 64 13.10 -8.75 -19.17
C ASN A 64 12.05 -9.49 -18.31
N HIS A 65 11.37 -8.81 -17.37
CA HIS A 65 10.52 -9.47 -16.38
C HIS A 65 9.16 -8.80 -16.15
N GLU A 66 9.13 -7.48 -15.94
CA GLU A 66 7.91 -6.74 -15.60
C GLU A 66 7.84 -5.48 -16.47
N SER A 67 6.68 -5.25 -17.08
CA SER A 67 6.50 -4.14 -18.03
C SER A 67 6.39 -2.77 -17.34
N LEU A 68 6.46 -1.72 -18.14
CA LEU A 68 6.17 -0.37 -17.66
C LEU A 68 4.71 -0.24 -17.21
N GLU A 69 3.78 -0.91 -17.89
CA GLU A 69 2.36 -0.94 -17.53
C GLU A 69 2.14 -1.61 -16.17
N ASP A 70 2.78 -2.77 -15.93
CA ASP A 70 2.72 -3.46 -14.64
C ASP A 70 3.26 -2.58 -13.51
N THR A 71 4.33 -1.83 -13.79
CA THR A 71 4.91 -0.88 -12.83
C THR A 71 3.90 0.18 -12.41
N TYR A 72 3.16 0.76 -13.37
CA TYR A 72 2.12 1.75 -13.06
C TYR A 72 0.89 1.14 -12.38
N LYS A 73 0.46 -0.06 -12.75
CA LYS A 73 -0.62 -0.79 -12.05
C LYS A 73 -0.24 -1.07 -10.59
N ASP A 74 1.01 -1.44 -10.34
CA ASP A 74 1.52 -1.61 -8.99
C ASP A 74 1.55 -0.28 -8.20
N ILE A 75 1.92 0.85 -8.83
CA ILE A 75 1.84 2.17 -8.18
C ILE A 75 0.38 2.47 -7.76
N ILE A 76 -0.61 2.22 -8.63
CA ILE A 76 -2.03 2.39 -8.31
C ILE A 76 -2.42 1.54 -7.09
N ASN A 77 -2.02 0.26 -7.07
CA ASN A 77 -2.31 -0.64 -5.95
C ASN A 77 -1.64 -0.19 -4.65
N TYR A 78 -0.37 0.23 -4.68
CA TYR A 78 0.28 0.75 -3.46
C TYR A 78 -0.33 2.06 -2.98
N CYS A 79 -0.79 2.93 -3.87
CA CYS A 79 -1.58 4.11 -3.50
C CYS A 79 -2.91 3.71 -2.83
N SER A 80 -3.57 2.65 -3.31
CA SER A 80 -4.77 2.10 -2.67
C SER A 80 -4.48 1.61 -1.24
N PHE A 81 -3.32 0.95 -1.04
CA PHE A 81 -2.86 0.50 0.27
C PHE A 81 -2.56 1.65 1.23
N VAL A 82 -1.94 2.74 0.74
CA VAL A 82 -1.74 3.98 1.53
C VAL A 82 -3.08 4.49 2.07
N VAL A 83 -4.08 4.63 1.19
CA VAL A 83 -5.40 5.14 1.59
C VAL A 83 -6.10 4.18 2.56
N SER A 84 -6.01 2.86 2.33
CA SER A 84 -6.54 1.85 3.26
C SER A 84 -5.88 1.94 4.64
N TYR A 85 -4.55 2.11 4.68
CA TYR A 85 -3.78 2.26 5.91
C TYR A 85 -4.20 3.52 6.68
N MET A 86 -4.31 4.66 5.99
CA MET A 86 -4.76 5.93 6.58
C MET A 86 -6.18 5.84 7.16
N ARG A 87 -7.04 4.99 6.58
CA ARG A 87 -8.41 4.75 7.06
C ARG A 87 -8.49 3.77 8.24
N GLY A 88 -7.39 3.14 8.64
CA GLY A 88 -7.42 2.11 9.69
C GLY A 88 -8.12 0.82 9.25
N LYS A 89 -8.17 0.53 7.94
CA LYS A 89 -8.94 -0.58 7.35
C LYS A 89 -8.07 -1.70 6.81
N MET A 90 -6.75 -1.59 6.95
CA MET A 90 -5.84 -2.66 6.54
C MET A 90 -5.76 -3.74 7.62
N GLU A 91 -5.81 -4.99 7.20
CA GLU A 91 -5.76 -6.14 8.10
C GLU A 91 -4.46 -6.15 8.93
N GLY A 92 -4.61 -6.39 10.23
CA GLY A 92 -3.51 -6.37 11.20
C GLY A 92 -3.12 -4.99 11.72
N GLN A 93 -3.78 -3.91 11.28
CA GLN A 93 -3.59 -2.60 11.89
C GLN A 93 -4.14 -2.55 13.31
N ARG A 94 -3.41 -1.86 14.19
CA ARG A 94 -3.86 -1.66 15.56
C ARG A 94 -4.63 -0.34 15.70
N PRO A 95 -5.80 -0.33 16.37
CA PRO A 95 -6.61 0.88 16.51
C PRO A 95 -5.96 1.96 17.40
N ASP A 96 -5.01 1.56 18.26
CA ASP A 96 -4.25 2.45 19.14
C ASP A 96 -3.03 3.10 18.46
N ARG A 97 -2.82 2.86 17.16
CA ARG A 97 -1.72 3.41 16.37
C ARG A 97 -2.21 4.39 15.31
N ASP A 98 -1.42 5.43 15.04
CA ASP A 98 -1.66 6.41 13.98
C ASP A 98 -1.24 5.89 12.59
N MET A 99 -1.35 6.74 11.57
CA MET A 99 -1.00 6.38 10.19
C MET A 99 0.51 6.12 9.97
N PHE A 100 1.37 6.52 10.91
CA PHE A 100 2.80 6.25 10.91
C PHE A 100 3.17 5.05 11.81
N ASN A 101 2.16 4.31 12.28
CA ASN A 101 2.27 3.20 13.21
C ASN A 101 2.85 3.59 14.60
N LYS A 102 2.70 4.86 15.00
CA LYS A 102 3.09 5.37 16.32
C LYS A 102 1.90 5.30 17.28
N PRO A 103 2.12 5.13 18.60
CA PRO A 103 1.02 5.19 19.58
C PRO A 103 0.26 6.50 19.46
N LYS A 104 -1.07 6.43 19.39
CA LYS A 104 -1.91 7.62 19.49
C LYS A 104 -1.74 8.20 20.89
N VAL A 105 -1.42 9.48 20.98
CA VAL A 105 -1.40 10.19 22.28
C VAL A 105 -2.82 10.13 22.83
N LYS A 106 -2.99 9.61 24.06
CA LYS A 106 -4.24 9.79 24.79
C LYS A 106 -4.36 11.27 25.08
N VAL A 107 -5.32 11.95 24.47
CA VAL A 107 -5.72 13.27 24.96
C VAL A 107 -6.43 13.00 26.27
N ASP A 108 -5.74 13.21 27.39
CA ASP A 108 -6.38 13.15 28.70
C ASP A 108 -7.52 14.18 28.68
N ALA A 109 -8.73 13.72 29.01
CA ALA A 109 -9.90 14.59 29.09
C ALA A 109 -9.60 15.73 30.08
N PRO A 110 -10.03 16.98 29.81
CA PRO A 110 -9.77 18.08 30.73
C PRO A 110 -10.37 17.70 32.08
N THR A 111 -9.50 17.62 33.09
CA THR A 111 -9.91 17.48 34.49
C THR A 111 -10.81 18.67 34.78
N SER A 112 -12.10 18.42 34.95
CA SER A 112 -13.03 19.39 35.50
C SER A 112 -12.54 19.73 36.90
N SER A 113 -11.85 20.86 37.00
CA SER A 113 -11.47 21.47 38.27
C SER A 113 -12.73 21.92 38.98
N GLU A 114 -12.96 21.33 40.16
CA GLU A 114 -13.93 21.74 41.17
C GLU A 114 -13.73 23.18 41.64
#